data_AF-A0A357ZVD5-F1
#
_entry.id   AF-A0A357ZVD5-F1
#
_cell.length_a   1.000
_cell.length_b   1.000
_cell.length_c   1.000
_cell.angle_alpha   90.00
_cell.angle_beta   90.00
_cell.angle_gamma   90.00
#
_symmetry.space_group_name_H-M   'P 1'
#
loop_
_entity.id
_entity.type
_entity.pdbx_description
1 polymer ?
#
loop_
_entity_poly.entity_id
_entity_poly.type
_entity_poly.pdbx_seq_one_letter_code
_entity_poly.pdbx_strand_id
1 'polypeptide(L)'
;MKRRNMVSRRFTPRAASAWEDDIRAKVTGILDAVRDKGGSAEVINDVAAPLPAMMIGKLLGFDEADWPKLKHWSETTIALGGGPRYFNEVGMTSAIEFAGAAAELFESKKTCPADDIFSFYTTAEVEGCPFDPNDAIADALLLLDGGAETTRTVIAWTILNLITNPAEMVKLRNGADLTIAVEEMIRYVTPIHNMCRVAKVDAEVNGVTIPKGNQVVLMYSSANRDEKYFDRPEEFLVDRTPNNHIAFG
;
A
#
# COMPACT_ATOMS: atom_id res chain seq x y z
N MET A 1 -3.62 4.00 19.16
CA MET A 1 -2.14 3.96 19.15
C MET A 1 -1.57 2.59 19.53
N LYS A 2 -2.11 1.86 20.52
CA LYS A 2 -1.56 0.55 20.95
C LYS A 2 -1.42 -0.49 19.83
N ARG A 3 -2.49 -0.72 19.04
CA ARG A 3 -2.49 -1.65 17.88
C ARG A 3 -1.49 -1.25 16.79
N ARG A 4 -1.39 0.04 16.46
CA ARG A 4 -0.34 0.56 15.55
C ARG A 4 1.06 0.28 16.08
N ASN A 5 1.30 0.50 17.37
CA ASN A 5 2.62 0.34 17.97
C ASN A 5 3.10 -1.11 17.92
N MET A 6 2.19 -2.09 17.97
CA MET A 6 2.51 -3.52 17.88
C MET A 6 3.27 -3.87 16.60
N VAL A 7 2.83 -3.36 15.45
CA VAL A 7 3.47 -3.64 14.16
C VAL A 7 4.46 -2.57 13.71
N SER A 8 4.37 -1.34 14.25
CA SER A 8 5.16 -0.17 13.79
C SER A 8 6.66 -0.40 13.70
N ARG A 9 7.25 -1.21 14.59
CA ARG A 9 8.70 -1.48 14.62
C ARG A 9 9.20 -2.10 13.32
N ARG A 10 8.37 -2.94 12.67
CA ARG A 10 8.66 -3.58 11.39
C ARG A 10 8.64 -2.61 10.20
N PHE A 11 8.03 -1.44 10.36
CA PHE A 11 7.88 -0.40 9.34
C PHE A 11 8.74 0.84 9.60
N THR A 12 9.72 0.75 10.51
CA THR A 12 10.68 1.86 10.70
C THR A 12 11.63 1.96 9.50
N PRO A 13 12.22 3.14 9.20
CA PRO A 13 13.18 3.28 8.09
C PRO A 13 14.30 2.24 8.16
N ARG A 14 14.86 2.02 9.35
CA ARG A 14 15.89 0.99 9.58
C ARG A 14 15.40 -0.42 9.27
N ALA A 15 14.18 -0.77 9.70
CA ALA A 15 13.61 -2.08 9.41
C ALA A 15 13.35 -2.24 7.91
N ALA A 16 12.81 -1.23 7.24
CA ALA A 16 12.57 -1.24 5.80
C ALA A 16 13.87 -1.36 4.99
N SER A 17 14.91 -0.60 5.34
CA SER A 17 16.22 -0.66 4.66
C SER A 17 16.88 -2.05 4.74
N ALA A 18 16.55 -2.86 5.76
CA ALA A 18 17.08 -4.22 5.86
C ALA A 18 16.59 -5.16 4.73
N TRP A 19 15.57 -4.75 3.97
CA TRP A 19 15.00 -5.53 2.86
C TRP A 19 15.54 -5.11 1.49
N GLU A 20 16.45 -4.15 1.42
CA GLU A 20 16.91 -3.58 0.15
C GLU A 20 17.44 -4.66 -0.82
N ASP A 21 18.29 -5.56 -0.33
CA ASP A 21 18.88 -6.61 -1.16
C ASP A 21 17.83 -7.62 -1.65
N ASP A 22 16.87 -7.99 -0.80
CA ASP A 22 15.77 -8.90 -1.15
C ASP A 22 14.84 -8.25 -2.19
N ILE A 23 14.46 -6.99 -1.99
CA ILE A 23 13.65 -6.22 -2.94
C ILE A 23 14.39 -6.11 -4.28
N ARG A 24 15.70 -5.79 -4.26
CA ARG A 24 16.52 -5.68 -5.47
C ARG A 24 16.60 -7.00 -6.22
N ALA A 25 16.76 -8.11 -5.53
CA ALA A 25 16.76 -9.45 -6.12
C ALA A 25 15.40 -9.77 -6.78
N LYS A 26 14.29 -9.48 -6.11
CA LYS A 26 12.94 -9.69 -6.64
C LYS A 26 12.66 -8.83 -7.87
N VAL A 27 12.99 -7.54 -7.82
CA VAL A 27 12.86 -6.63 -8.97
C VAL A 27 13.70 -7.13 -10.15
N THR A 28 14.93 -7.57 -9.90
CA THR A 28 15.79 -8.13 -10.96
C THR A 28 15.15 -9.37 -11.59
N GLY A 29 14.66 -10.32 -10.79
CA GLY A 29 13.99 -11.52 -11.30
C GLY A 29 12.72 -11.23 -12.09
N ILE A 30 11.92 -10.24 -11.66
CA ILE A 30 10.74 -9.76 -12.39
C ILE A 30 11.16 -9.23 -13.77
N LEU A 31 12.17 -8.36 -13.83
CA LEU A 31 12.65 -7.76 -15.08
C LEU A 31 13.35 -8.79 -16.00
N ASP A 32 14.06 -9.76 -15.42
CA ASP A 32 14.67 -10.87 -16.17
C ASP A 32 13.58 -11.72 -16.85
N ALA A 33 12.49 -12.04 -16.15
CA ALA A 33 11.38 -12.79 -16.74
C ALA A 33 10.72 -12.05 -17.91
N VAL A 34 10.63 -10.71 -17.84
CA VAL A 34 10.16 -9.87 -18.95
C VAL A 34 11.11 -9.93 -20.14
N ARG A 35 12.42 -9.81 -19.90
CA ARG A 35 13.45 -9.93 -20.94
C ARG A 35 13.37 -11.28 -21.64
N ASP A 36 13.29 -12.35 -20.86
CA ASP A 36 13.34 -13.72 -21.37
C ASP A 36 12.07 -14.08 -22.20
N LYS A 37 10.95 -13.39 -21.96
CA LYS A 37 9.72 -13.46 -22.78
C LYS A 37 9.76 -12.56 -24.05
N GLY A 38 10.91 -11.96 -24.37
CA GLY A 38 11.09 -11.13 -25.57
C GLY A 38 11.01 -9.62 -25.32
N GLY A 39 11.08 -9.17 -24.05
CA GLY A 39 11.20 -7.76 -23.69
C GLY A 39 9.92 -6.94 -23.79
N SER A 40 8.76 -7.60 -23.95
CA SER A 40 7.43 -6.99 -23.88
C SER A 40 6.65 -7.57 -22.71
N ALA A 41 5.88 -6.74 -22.00
CA ALA A 41 5.18 -7.12 -20.79
C ALA A 41 3.86 -6.37 -20.63
N GLU A 42 2.88 -7.03 -20.01
CA GLU A 42 1.71 -6.36 -19.44
C GLU A 42 2.12 -5.79 -18.08
N VAL A 43 2.20 -4.45 -17.99
CA VAL A 43 2.84 -3.75 -16.87
C VAL A 43 2.25 -4.13 -15.51
N ILE A 44 0.94 -4.37 -15.41
CA ILE A 44 0.30 -4.66 -14.13
C ILE A 44 0.75 -6.03 -13.63
N ASN A 45 0.46 -7.09 -14.37
CA ASN A 45 0.66 -8.47 -13.90
C ASN A 45 2.11 -8.93 -14.01
N ASP A 46 2.85 -8.50 -15.04
CA ASP A 46 4.22 -8.94 -15.26
C ASP A 46 5.26 -8.09 -14.51
N VAL A 47 4.92 -6.87 -14.04
CA VAL A 47 5.90 -5.94 -13.42
C VAL A 47 5.44 -5.36 -12.09
N ALA A 48 4.30 -4.68 -12.05
CA ALA A 48 3.92 -3.82 -10.93
C ALA A 48 3.29 -4.58 -9.76
N ALA A 49 2.55 -5.65 -10.02
CA ALA A 49 1.83 -6.42 -9.00
C ALA A 49 2.68 -7.44 -8.24
N PRO A 50 3.64 -8.17 -8.86
CA PRO A 50 4.37 -9.23 -8.17
C PRO A 50 5.12 -8.74 -6.93
N LEU A 51 5.92 -7.66 -7.06
CA LEU A 51 6.75 -7.16 -5.96
C LEU A 51 5.94 -6.84 -4.69
N PRO A 52 4.95 -5.93 -4.69
CA PRO A 52 4.25 -5.58 -3.46
C PRO A 52 3.46 -6.75 -2.87
N ALA A 53 2.90 -7.65 -3.70
CA ALA A 53 2.22 -8.86 -3.23
C ALA A 53 3.19 -9.85 -2.55
N MET A 54 4.37 -10.07 -3.12
CA MET A 54 5.42 -10.90 -2.49
C MET A 54 5.89 -10.30 -1.17
N MET A 55 6.10 -8.98 -1.11
CA MET A 55 6.61 -8.31 0.08
C MET A 55 5.59 -8.33 1.23
N ILE A 56 4.32 -8.06 0.96
CA ILE A 56 3.29 -8.11 1.99
C ILE A 56 3.01 -9.54 2.44
N GLY A 57 3.04 -10.50 1.51
CA GLY A 57 2.96 -11.93 1.82
C GLY A 57 4.05 -12.38 2.78
N LYS A 58 5.31 -12.05 2.46
CA LYS A 58 6.46 -12.36 3.30
C LYS A 58 6.37 -11.71 4.67
N LEU A 59 5.89 -10.48 4.77
CA LEU A 59 5.69 -9.79 6.04
C LEU A 59 4.62 -10.44 6.91
N LEU A 60 3.54 -10.92 6.29
CA LEU A 60 2.45 -11.64 6.96
C LEU A 60 2.84 -13.10 7.30
N GLY A 61 3.79 -13.67 6.56
CA GLY A 61 4.30 -15.04 6.77
C GLY A 61 3.81 -16.06 5.74
N PHE A 62 3.18 -15.61 4.65
CA PHE A 62 2.80 -16.44 3.50
C PHE A 62 4.04 -16.81 2.67
N ASP A 63 3.92 -17.90 1.93
CA ASP A 63 4.94 -18.30 0.98
C ASP A 63 4.97 -17.35 -0.22
N GLU A 64 6.15 -17.12 -0.76
CA GLU A 64 6.34 -16.21 -1.91
C GLU A 64 5.51 -16.63 -3.13
N ALA A 65 5.31 -17.94 -3.33
CA ALA A 65 4.52 -18.48 -4.42
C ALA A 65 3.02 -18.13 -4.33
N ASP A 66 2.53 -17.72 -3.15
CA ASP A 66 1.12 -17.31 -2.96
C ASP A 66 0.85 -15.87 -3.42
N TRP A 67 1.85 -15.12 -3.90
CA TRP A 67 1.67 -13.75 -4.38
C TRP A 67 0.48 -13.56 -5.36
N PRO A 68 0.14 -14.49 -6.28
CA PRO A 68 -1.02 -14.31 -7.16
C PRO A 68 -2.35 -14.33 -6.39
N LYS A 69 -2.45 -15.15 -5.34
CA LYS A 69 -3.64 -15.20 -4.47
C LYS A 69 -3.74 -13.93 -3.64
N LEU A 70 -2.63 -13.49 -3.05
CA LEU A 70 -2.56 -12.25 -2.27
C LEU A 70 -2.95 -11.03 -3.11
N LYS A 71 -2.43 -10.94 -4.35
CA LYS A 71 -2.86 -9.93 -5.32
C LYS A 71 -4.37 -9.99 -5.55
N HIS A 72 -4.89 -11.19 -5.85
CA HIS A 72 -6.31 -11.36 -6.14
C HIS A 72 -7.19 -10.93 -4.98
N TRP A 73 -6.90 -11.40 -3.76
CA TRP A 73 -7.63 -11.01 -2.57
C TRP A 73 -7.58 -9.50 -2.37
N SER A 74 -6.39 -8.88 -2.41
CA SER A 74 -6.27 -7.43 -2.27
C SER A 74 -7.12 -6.64 -3.29
N GLU A 75 -7.12 -7.04 -4.56
CA GLU A 75 -7.88 -6.38 -5.64
C GLU A 75 -9.40 -6.43 -5.42
N THR A 76 -9.88 -7.52 -4.83
CA THR A 76 -11.32 -7.74 -4.66
C THR A 76 -11.81 -7.25 -3.29
N THR A 77 -10.97 -7.26 -2.25
CA THR A 77 -11.32 -6.81 -0.90
C THR A 77 -11.19 -5.31 -0.72
N ILE A 78 -10.26 -4.63 -1.40
CA ILE A 78 -10.09 -3.17 -1.28
C ILE A 78 -11.38 -2.40 -1.57
N ALA A 79 -12.21 -2.89 -2.51
CA ALA A 79 -13.49 -2.28 -2.86
C ALA A 79 -14.47 -2.24 -1.68
N LEU A 80 -14.41 -3.22 -0.78
CA LEU A 80 -15.25 -3.28 0.41
C LEU A 80 -14.95 -2.11 1.38
N GLY A 81 -13.74 -1.57 1.35
CA GLY A 81 -13.32 -0.42 2.16
C GLY A 81 -14.14 0.86 1.91
N GLY A 82 -14.86 0.95 0.79
CA GLY A 82 -15.79 2.05 0.50
C GLY A 82 -17.09 2.03 1.34
N GLY A 83 -17.29 0.99 2.16
CA GLY A 83 -18.47 0.82 3.01
C GLY A 83 -19.59 -0.01 2.37
N PRO A 84 -20.75 -0.15 3.04
CA PRO A 84 -21.79 -1.13 2.68
C PRO A 84 -22.30 -1.05 1.24
N ARG A 85 -22.24 0.13 0.61
CA ARG A 85 -22.63 0.33 -0.79
C ARG A 85 -21.74 -0.42 -1.79
N TYR A 86 -20.48 -0.65 -1.43
CA TYR A 86 -19.48 -1.28 -2.30
C TYR A 86 -19.31 -2.77 -2.03
N PHE A 87 -20.07 -3.31 -1.06
CA PHE A 87 -20.08 -4.74 -0.79
C PHE A 87 -20.63 -5.48 -2.00
N ASN A 88 -19.90 -6.49 -2.43
CA ASN A 88 -20.22 -7.32 -3.58
C ASN A 88 -19.82 -8.77 -3.29
N GLU A 89 -20.41 -9.72 -4.02
CA GLU A 89 -20.22 -11.14 -3.80
C GLU A 89 -18.75 -11.57 -3.93
N VAL A 90 -18.05 -11.04 -4.94
CA VAL A 90 -16.65 -11.39 -5.22
C VAL A 90 -15.75 -10.97 -4.06
N GLY A 91 -15.82 -9.71 -3.64
CA GLY A 91 -15.02 -9.19 -2.53
C GLY A 91 -15.34 -9.91 -1.21
N MET A 92 -16.62 -10.17 -0.92
CA MET A 92 -17.01 -10.92 0.28
C MET A 92 -16.48 -12.35 0.26
N THR A 93 -16.49 -13.01 -0.90
CA THR A 93 -15.92 -14.36 -1.07
C THR A 93 -14.42 -14.34 -0.83
N SER A 94 -13.70 -13.42 -1.46
CA SER A 94 -12.26 -13.25 -1.25
C SER A 94 -11.90 -12.91 0.20
N ALA A 95 -12.71 -12.12 0.90
CA ALA A 95 -12.51 -11.84 2.32
C ALA A 95 -12.65 -13.10 3.19
N ILE A 96 -13.61 -13.97 2.88
CA ILE A 96 -13.80 -15.26 3.57
C ILE A 96 -12.64 -16.21 3.27
N GLU A 97 -12.22 -16.33 2.00
CA GLU A 97 -11.09 -17.16 1.60
C GLU A 97 -9.79 -16.71 2.25
N PHE A 98 -9.50 -15.40 2.23
CA PHE A 98 -8.35 -14.83 2.92
C PHE A 98 -8.42 -15.11 4.41
N ALA A 99 -9.56 -14.92 5.06
CA ALA A 99 -9.72 -15.17 6.49
C ALA A 99 -9.45 -16.64 6.85
N GLY A 100 -9.90 -17.59 6.01
CA GLY A 100 -9.59 -19.01 6.17
C GLY A 100 -8.09 -19.30 6.07
N ALA A 101 -7.45 -18.82 5.00
CA ALA A 101 -6.00 -19.00 4.80
C ALA A 101 -5.17 -18.33 5.92
N ALA A 102 -5.56 -17.13 6.35
CA ALA A 102 -4.93 -16.40 7.44
C ALA A 102 -5.09 -17.12 8.79
N ALA A 103 -6.26 -17.72 9.06
CA ALA A 103 -6.49 -18.49 10.28
C ALA A 103 -5.61 -19.75 10.31
N GLU A 104 -5.55 -20.50 9.21
CA GLU A 104 -4.67 -21.67 9.09
C GLU A 104 -3.20 -21.29 9.27
N LEU A 105 -2.77 -20.20 8.63
CA LEU A 105 -1.41 -19.69 8.77
C LEU A 105 -1.12 -19.27 10.22
N PHE A 106 -2.01 -18.51 10.87
CA PHE A 106 -1.87 -18.10 12.26
C PHE A 106 -1.71 -19.29 13.21
N GLU A 107 -2.54 -20.34 13.07
CA GLU A 107 -2.41 -21.56 13.88
C GLU A 107 -1.07 -22.26 13.65
N SER A 108 -0.60 -22.33 12.40
CA SER A 108 0.71 -22.94 12.08
C SER A 108 1.87 -22.19 12.75
N LYS A 109 1.79 -20.86 12.85
CA LYS A 109 2.84 -20.03 13.48
C LYS A 109 2.91 -20.20 15.00
N LYS A 110 1.90 -20.79 15.65
CA LYS A 110 1.97 -21.11 17.09
C LYS A 110 2.98 -22.23 17.37
N THR A 111 3.16 -23.16 16.44
CA THR A 111 4.07 -24.30 16.58
C THR A 111 5.36 -24.13 15.77
N CYS A 112 5.32 -23.33 14.69
CA CYS A 112 6.47 -23.02 13.84
C CYS A 112 6.61 -21.50 13.61
N PRO A 113 7.03 -20.73 14.63
CA PRO A 113 7.17 -19.28 14.50
C PRO A 113 8.35 -18.91 13.58
N ALA A 114 8.20 -17.80 12.85
CA ALA A 114 9.23 -17.19 12.02
C ALA A 114 9.27 -15.66 12.23
N ASP A 115 10.11 -14.95 11.48
CA ASP A 115 10.21 -13.49 11.56
C ASP A 115 9.11 -12.79 10.73
N ASP A 116 7.85 -13.01 11.10
CA ASP A 116 6.67 -12.43 10.43
C ASP A 116 5.66 -11.84 11.44
N ILE A 117 4.61 -11.20 10.92
CA ILE A 117 3.58 -10.55 11.74
C ILE A 117 2.68 -11.57 12.45
N PHE A 118 2.31 -12.68 11.82
CA PHE A 118 1.46 -13.67 12.49
C PHE A 118 2.19 -14.33 13.65
N SER A 119 3.46 -14.70 13.50
CA SER A 119 4.31 -15.23 14.57
C SER A 119 4.48 -14.23 15.72
N PHE A 120 4.52 -12.94 15.42
CA PHE A 120 4.49 -11.92 16.46
C PHE A 120 3.14 -11.90 17.19
N TYR A 121 2.02 -11.94 16.46
CA TYR A 121 0.69 -11.91 17.06
C TYR A 121 0.36 -13.14 17.92
N THR A 122 0.92 -14.33 17.61
CA THR A 122 0.69 -15.52 18.44
C THR A 122 1.22 -15.40 19.87
N THR A 123 2.15 -14.47 20.12
CA THR A 123 2.76 -14.21 21.44
C THR A 123 2.47 -12.82 21.97
N ALA A 124 1.71 -12.00 21.22
CA ALA A 124 1.41 -10.63 21.60
C ALA A 124 0.32 -10.57 22.68
N GLU A 125 0.47 -9.61 23.59
CA GLU A 125 -0.52 -9.30 24.61
C GLU A 125 -0.94 -7.82 24.54
N VAL A 126 -2.23 -7.58 24.74
CA VAL A 126 -2.83 -6.25 24.87
C VAL A 126 -3.55 -6.19 26.21
N GLU A 127 -3.13 -5.27 27.07
CA GLU A 127 -3.73 -5.08 28.41
C GLU A 127 -3.68 -6.34 29.30
N GLY A 128 -2.64 -7.16 29.12
CA GLY A 128 -2.45 -8.40 29.88
C GLY A 128 -3.30 -9.57 29.39
N CYS A 129 -3.99 -9.42 28.26
CA CYS A 129 -4.70 -10.49 27.59
C CYS A 129 -4.00 -10.87 26.28
N PRO A 130 -4.00 -12.17 25.89
CA PRO A 130 -3.55 -12.57 24.55
C PRO A 130 -4.29 -11.81 23.46
N PHE A 131 -3.56 -11.47 22.39
CA PHE A 131 -4.15 -10.78 21.24
C PHE A 131 -5.19 -11.67 20.54
N ASP A 132 -6.36 -11.11 20.22
CA ASP A 132 -7.47 -11.85 19.62
C ASP A 132 -7.08 -12.32 18.20
N PRO A 133 -7.16 -13.62 17.89
CA PRO A 133 -6.89 -14.14 16.53
C PRO A 133 -7.75 -13.48 15.44
N ASN A 134 -8.99 -13.08 15.74
CA ASN A 134 -9.84 -12.38 14.77
C ASN A 134 -9.30 -10.97 14.48
N ASP A 135 -8.75 -10.30 15.50
CA ASP A 135 -8.07 -9.02 15.31
C ASP A 135 -6.78 -9.18 14.50
N ALA A 136 -6.03 -10.26 14.72
CA ALA A 136 -4.84 -10.57 13.92
C ALA A 136 -5.18 -10.76 12.43
N ILE A 137 -6.24 -11.50 12.12
CA ILE A 137 -6.72 -11.71 10.75
C ILE A 137 -7.22 -10.39 10.13
N ALA A 138 -7.97 -9.58 10.89
CA ALA A 138 -8.44 -8.28 10.42
C ALA A 138 -7.27 -7.31 10.13
N ASP A 139 -6.23 -7.30 10.97
CA ASP A 139 -5.01 -6.52 10.72
C ASP A 139 -4.26 -7.03 9.49
N ALA A 140 -4.20 -8.34 9.29
CA ALA A 140 -3.55 -8.92 8.12
C ALA A 140 -4.26 -8.52 6.82
N LEU A 141 -5.60 -8.50 6.82
CA LEU A 141 -6.37 -8.03 5.66
C LEU A 141 -6.11 -6.55 5.38
N LEU A 142 -6.12 -5.70 6.42
CA LEU A 142 -5.79 -4.28 6.28
C LEU A 142 -4.38 -4.06 5.71
N LEU A 143 -3.42 -4.85 6.17
CA LEU A 143 -2.04 -4.79 5.69
C LEU A 143 -1.91 -5.27 4.24
N LEU A 144 -2.61 -6.34 3.88
CA LEU A 144 -2.68 -6.83 2.50
C LEU A 144 -3.24 -5.75 1.56
N ASP A 145 -4.42 -5.22 1.87
CA ASP A 145 -5.11 -4.18 1.09
C ASP A 145 -4.26 -2.91 0.97
N GLY A 146 -3.70 -2.45 2.08
CA GLY A 146 -2.89 -1.24 2.13
C GLY A 146 -1.52 -1.38 1.46
N GLY A 147 -0.92 -2.57 1.51
CA GLY A 147 0.46 -2.81 1.06
C GLY A 147 0.58 -3.27 -0.40
N ALA A 148 -0.41 -3.97 -0.93
CA ALA A 148 -0.36 -4.53 -2.28
C ALA A 148 -0.81 -3.53 -3.35
N GLU A 149 -2.08 -3.13 -3.31
CA GLU A 149 -2.72 -2.35 -4.38
C GLU A 149 -2.12 -0.96 -4.60
N THR A 150 -1.88 -0.24 -3.50
CA THR A 150 -1.45 1.17 -3.56
C THR A 150 -0.08 1.30 -4.21
N THR A 151 0.87 0.46 -3.79
CA THR A 151 2.23 0.40 -4.32
C THR A 151 2.24 -0.03 -5.78
N ARG A 152 1.48 -1.08 -6.15
CA ARG A 152 1.28 -1.50 -7.54
C ARG A 152 0.82 -0.34 -8.42
N THR A 153 -0.16 0.42 -7.93
CA THR A 153 -0.75 1.56 -8.64
C THR A 153 0.30 2.64 -8.90
N VAL A 154 1.12 2.98 -7.91
CA VAL A 154 2.23 3.95 -8.09
C VAL A 154 3.22 3.45 -9.12
N ILE A 155 3.65 2.19 -9.05
CA ILE A 155 4.62 1.62 -10.00
C ILE A 155 4.06 1.67 -11.43
N ALA A 156 2.86 1.16 -11.64
CA ALA A 156 2.25 1.07 -12.98
C ALA A 156 2.05 2.47 -13.60
N TRP A 157 1.49 3.41 -12.84
CA TRP A 157 1.30 4.78 -13.33
C TRP A 157 2.62 5.52 -13.52
N THR A 158 3.63 5.27 -12.69
CA THR A 158 4.97 5.84 -12.87
C THR A 158 5.58 5.42 -14.19
N ILE A 159 5.49 4.13 -14.54
CA ILE A 159 5.98 3.62 -15.83
C ILE A 159 5.26 4.35 -16.98
N LEU A 160 3.93 4.47 -16.91
CA LEU A 160 3.17 5.22 -17.90
C LEU A 160 3.60 6.69 -17.98
N ASN A 161 3.74 7.38 -16.85
CA ASN A 161 4.13 8.79 -16.79
C ASN A 161 5.55 9.02 -17.33
N LEU A 162 6.49 8.10 -17.11
CA LEU A 162 7.83 8.19 -17.69
C LEU A 162 7.83 7.96 -19.20
N ILE A 163 6.98 7.06 -19.70
CA ILE A 163 6.81 6.82 -21.14
C ILE A 163 6.22 8.06 -21.83
N THR A 164 5.22 8.70 -21.21
CA THR A 164 4.53 9.86 -21.78
C THR A 164 5.28 11.18 -21.55
N ASN A 165 6.25 11.22 -20.63
CA ASN A 165 7.10 12.38 -20.34
C ASN A 165 8.58 12.05 -20.51
N PRO A 166 9.07 11.86 -21.76
CA PRO A 166 10.44 11.39 -22.02
C PRO A 166 11.52 12.35 -21.50
N ALA A 167 11.24 13.65 -21.37
CA ALA A 167 12.17 14.61 -20.78
C ALA A 167 12.48 14.28 -19.30
N GLU A 168 11.47 13.88 -18.53
CA GLU A 168 11.64 13.47 -17.13
C GLU A 168 12.40 12.13 -17.04
N MET A 169 12.14 11.20 -17.96
CA MET A 169 12.94 9.97 -18.06
C MET A 169 14.42 10.25 -18.35
N VAL A 170 14.72 11.25 -19.18
CA VAL A 170 16.10 11.69 -19.46
C VAL A 170 16.75 12.27 -18.21
N LYS A 171 16.04 13.08 -17.41
CA LYS A 171 16.56 13.59 -16.12
C LYS A 171 16.96 12.44 -15.19
N LEU A 172 16.10 11.43 -15.03
CA LEU A 172 16.42 10.25 -14.21
C LEU A 172 17.66 9.51 -14.73
N ARG A 173 17.76 9.28 -16.04
CA ARG A 173 18.94 8.65 -16.66
C ARG A 173 20.21 9.46 -16.49
N ASN A 174 20.10 10.78 -16.40
CA ASN A 174 21.21 11.70 -16.19
C ASN A 174 21.54 11.95 -14.71
N GLY A 175 20.95 11.18 -13.79
CA GLY A 175 21.32 11.20 -12.37
C GLY A 175 20.50 12.17 -11.51
N ALA A 176 19.26 12.50 -11.90
CA ALA A 176 18.33 13.12 -10.96
C ALA A 176 18.15 12.25 -9.70
N ASP A 177 17.95 12.90 -8.55
CA ASP A 177 17.84 12.24 -7.25
C ASP A 177 16.59 11.35 -7.19
N LEU A 178 16.79 10.04 -7.04
CA LEU A 178 15.70 9.07 -6.98
C LEU A 178 14.83 9.23 -5.73
N THR A 179 15.38 9.73 -4.61
CA THR A 179 14.59 10.00 -3.40
C THR A 179 13.61 11.15 -3.65
N ILE A 180 14.01 12.19 -4.38
CA ILE A 180 13.10 13.28 -4.77
C ILE A 180 12.07 12.78 -5.80
N ALA A 181 12.53 12.02 -6.80
CA ALA A 181 11.66 11.51 -7.86
C ALA A 181 10.56 10.58 -7.34
N VAL A 182 10.86 9.72 -6.38
CA VAL A 182 9.87 8.81 -5.76
C VAL A 182 8.76 9.60 -5.06
N GLU A 183 9.08 10.67 -4.33
CA GLU A 183 8.06 11.53 -3.72
C GLU A 183 7.17 12.19 -4.80
N GLU A 184 7.72 12.58 -5.95
CA GLU A 184 6.89 13.09 -7.06
C GLU A 184 6.00 12.00 -7.65
N MET A 185 6.52 10.80 -7.86
CA MET A 185 5.74 9.65 -8.35
C MET A 185 4.54 9.38 -7.44
N ILE A 186 4.76 9.43 -6.13
CA ILE A 186 3.71 9.23 -5.12
C ILE A 186 2.70 10.39 -5.12
N ARG A 187 3.15 11.67 -5.12
CA ARG A 187 2.26 12.83 -5.23
C ARG A 187 1.42 12.77 -6.49
N TYR A 188 2.05 12.60 -7.64
CA TYR A 188 1.40 12.71 -8.93
C TYR A 188 0.35 11.60 -9.08
N VAL A 189 0.67 10.38 -8.69
CA VAL A 189 -0.29 9.26 -8.76
C VAL A 189 -1.39 9.38 -7.72
N THR A 190 -1.05 9.68 -6.45
CA THR A 190 -1.99 9.68 -5.31
C THR A 190 -2.91 8.46 -5.32
N PRO A 191 -2.39 7.24 -5.05
CA PRO A 191 -3.13 5.99 -5.26
C PRO A 191 -4.37 5.86 -4.37
N ILE A 192 -4.39 6.55 -3.22
CA ILE A 192 -5.57 6.68 -2.37
C ILE A 192 -6.14 8.08 -2.61
N HIS A 193 -7.27 8.15 -3.31
CA HIS A 193 -7.90 9.44 -3.61
C HIS A 193 -8.51 10.11 -2.38
N ASN A 194 -9.02 9.32 -1.43
CA ASN A 194 -9.70 9.87 -0.27
C ASN A 194 -9.72 8.94 0.95
N MET A 195 -9.96 9.55 2.11
CA MET A 195 -10.31 8.88 3.36
C MET A 195 -11.39 9.68 4.09
N CYS A 196 -12.26 8.99 4.84
CA CYS A 196 -13.33 9.65 5.60
C CYS A 196 -12.92 9.94 7.05
N ARG A 197 -13.48 11.02 7.61
CA ARG A 197 -13.48 11.31 9.05
C ARG A 197 -14.91 11.60 9.50
N VAL A 198 -15.23 11.32 10.76
CA VAL A 198 -16.53 11.64 11.37
C VAL A 198 -16.33 12.75 12.39
N ALA A 199 -17.07 13.85 12.25
CA ALA A 199 -17.03 14.94 13.21
C ALA A 199 -17.51 14.46 14.59
N LYS A 200 -16.65 14.56 15.62
CA LYS A 200 -17.00 14.15 17.00
C LYS A 200 -17.77 15.23 17.77
N VAL A 201 -17.67 16.46 17.30
CA VAL A 201 -18.33 17.67 17.78
C VAL A 201 -18.69 18.53 16.57
N ASP A 202 -19.57 19.51 16.75
CA ASP A 202 -19.76 20.54 15.73
C ASP A 202 -18.44 21.28 15.54
N ALA A 203 -17.99 21.41 14.29
CA ALA A 203 -16.72 22.02 13.95
C ALA A 203 -16.88 22.96 12.75
N GLU A 204 -16.02 23.97 12.64
CA GLU A 204 -15.96 24.86 11.47
C GLU A 204 -14.65 24.62 10.72
N VAL A 205 -14.74 24.40 9.41
CA VAL A 205 -13.58 24.24 8.51
C VAL A 205 -13.75 25.19 7.34
N ASN A 206 -12.83 26.14 7.17
CA ASN A 206 -12.85 27.14 6.09
C ASN A 206 -14.22 27.87 5.98
N GLY A 207 -14.84 28.23 7.10
CA GLY A 207 -16.14 28.92 7.12
C GLY A 207 -17.35 28.01 6.91
N VAL A 208 -17.16 26.68 6.78
CA VAL A 208 -18.24 25.71 6.66
C VAL A 208 -18.45 24.98 7.98
N THR A 209 -19.66 25.06 8.53
CA THR A 209 -20.05 24.27 9.70
C THR A 209 -20.25 22.80 9.32
N ILE A 210 -19.57 21.92 10.05
CA ILE A 210 -19.66 20.47 9.97
C ILE A 210 -20.32 19.98 11.26
N PRO A 211 -21.59 19.57 11.22
CA PRO A 211 -22.29 19.05 12.38
C PRO A 211 -21.66 17.76 12.93
N LYS A 212 -21.73 17.57 14.24
CA LYS A 212 -21.38 16.32 14.92
C LYS A 212 -22.10 15.13 14.26
N GLY A 213 -21.34 14.06 14.01
CA GLY A 213 -21.84 12.83 13.40
C GLY A 213 -21.75 12.82 11.87
N ASN A 214 -21.58 13.98 11.23
CA ASN A 214 -21.41 14.02 9.77
C ASN A 214 -20.03 13.53 9.35
N GLN A 215 -19.97 12.93 8.18
CA GLN A 215 -18.74 12.50 7.54
C GLN A 215 -18.14 13.62 6.69
N VAL A 216 -16.82 13.72 6.72
CA VAL A 216 -16.01 14.59 5.88
C VAL A 216 -15.09 13.70 5.04
N VAL A 217 -15.11 13.88 3.73
CA VAL A 217 -14.22 13.18 2.81
C VAL A 217 -12.98 14.04 2.60
N LEU A 218 -11.81 13.52 2.99
CA LEU A 218 -10.52 14.15 2.76
C LEU A 218 -10.03 13.76 1.36
N MET A 219 -10.07 14.70 0.41
CA MET A 219 -9.71 14.45 -0.99
C MET A 219 -8.20 14.66 -1.22
N TYR A 220 -7.38 13.64 -0.95
CA TYR A 220 -5.91 13.73 -1.09
C TYR A 220 -5.48 14.07 -2.51
N SER A 221 -6.15 13.53 -3.53
CA SER A 221 -5.83 13.83 -4.93
C SER A 221 -6.09 15.29 -5.28
N SER A 222 -7.08 15.93 -4.66
CA SER A 222 -7.31 17.37 -4.82
C SER A 222 -6.21 18.18 -4.15
N ALA A 223 -5.83 17.82 -2.92
CA ALA A 223 -4.78 18.52 -2.18
C ALA A 223 -3.41 18.41 -2.86
N ASN A 224 -3.07 17.23 -3.40
CA ASN A 224 -1.82 16.99 -4.12
C ASN A 224 -1.79 17.67 -5.51
N ARG A 225 -2.91 18.27 -5.94
CA ARG A 225 -3.03 19.08 -7.16
C ARG A 225 -3.35 20.55 -6.90
N ASP A 226 -3.37 21.00 -5.64
CA ASP A 226 -3.72 22.37 -5.27
C ASP A 226 -2.62 23.37 -5.69
N GLU A 227 -2.97 24.28 -6.61
CA GLU A 227 -2.07 25.30 -7.17
C GLU A 227 -1.55 26.29 -6.11
N LYS A 228 -2.22 26.40 -4.96
CA LYS A 228 -1.74 27.25 -3.84
C LYS A 228 -0.54 26.64 -3.14
N TYR A 229 -0.35 25.33 -3.24
CA TYR A 229 0.72 24.59 -2.57
C TYR A 229 1.76 24.03 -3.54
N PHE A 230 1.37 23.76 -4.79
CA PHE A 230 2.25 23.21 -5.82
C PHE A 230 2.24 24.09 -7.06
N ASP A 231 3.41 24.58 -7.47
CA ASP A 231 3.58 25.17 -8.81
C ASP A 231 3.39 24.09 -9.88
N ARG A 232 2.66 24.40 -10.96
CA ARG A 232 2.37 23.46 -12.06
C ARG A 232 1.99 22.06 -11.54
N PRO A 233 0.91 21.92 -10.74
CA PRO A 233 0.59 20.68 -10.05
C PRO A 233 0.23 19.55 -11.00
N GLU A 234 -0.26 19.91 -12.18
CA GLU A 234 -0.65 19.00 -13.26
C GLU A 234 0.53 18.47 -14.08
N GLU A 235 1.74 19.02 -13.87
CA GLU A 235 2.96 18.51 -14.51
C GLU A 235 3.63 17.46 -13.62
N PHE A 236 4.05 16.35 -14.25
CA PHE A 236 4.89 15.33 -13.61
C PHE A 236 6.35 15.79 -13.70
N LEU A 237 6.97 16.13 -12.57
CA LEU A 237 8.31 16.71 -12.50
C LEU A 237 9.20 15.91 -11.53
N VAL A 238 10.08 15.05 -12.04
CA VAL A 238 10.87 14.13 -11.19
C VAL A 238 11.85 14.83 -10.26
N ASP A 239 12.10 16.11 -10.49
CA ASP A 239 12.96 17.00 -9.69
C ASP A 239 12.17 18.00 -8.82
N ARG A 240 10.86 17.78 -8.62
CA ARG A 240 10.00 18.68 -7.83
C ARG A 240 10.51 18.83 -6.40
N THR A 241 10.82 20.08 -6.02
CA THR A 241 11.11 20.46 -4.64
C THR A 241 10.65 21.90 -4.37
N PRO A 242 10.03 22.19 -3.21
CA PRO A 242 9.60 21.25 -2.16
C PRO A 242 8.42 20.36 -2.62
N ASN A 243 8.24 19.21 -1.98
CA ASN A 243 7.17 18.24 -2.32
C ASN A 243 6.45 17.72 -1.06
N ASN A 244 5.75 18.60 -0.36
CA ASN A 244 5.04 18.27 0.89
C ASN A 244 3.65 17.67 0.61
N HIS A 245 3.61 16.56 -0.12
CA HIS A 245 2.36 15.90 -0.49
C HIS A 245 1.70 15.17 0.67
N ILE A 246 0.40 14.92 0.56
CA ILE A 246 -0.39 14.18 1.56
C ILE A 246 -0.92 12.84 1.03
N ALA A 247 -0.23 12.22 0.06
CA ALA A 247 -0.63 10.93 -0.49
C ALA A 247 -0.69 9.79 0.56
N PHE A 248 0.05 9.92 1.67
CA PHE A 248 0.00 9.00 2.82
C PHE A 248 -0.97 9.43 3.92
N GLY A 249 -1.75 10.49 3.69
CA GLY A 249 -2.77 11.05 4.59
C GLY A 249 -2.30 11.94 5.73
#